data_AF-A0A445AJL6-F1
#
_entry.id   AF-A0A445AJL6-F1
#
_cell.length_a   1.000
_cell.length_b   1.000
_cell.length_c   1.000
_cell.angle_alpha   90.00
_cell.angle_beta   90.00
_cell.angle_gamma   90.00
#
_symmetry.space_group_name_H-M   'P 1'
#
loop_
_entity.id
_entity.type
_entity.pdbx_description
1 polymer ?
#
loop_
_entity_poly.entity_id
_entity_poly.type
_entity_poly.pdbx_seq_one_letter_code
_entity_poly.pdbx_strand_id
1 'polypeptide(L)'
;MQGTIISEICKIKQLSELYITENKLISGEVPTCFGNLTSLRKLYLNSNKLSKVPSSLWSLRDILEVNLSDNALTLSLPIEIGNLKAVTFLDLSKNMISGSIPRAISGLQNLQILNLSQNKLVGVAEFGSKGIISTKGDVYSFGIMLMETFTRKKPTDDLFVAGLSMKGWISESLSRAIDRVVDSNLLQDEGHHHVDDIIASTSSILKLALNCCEDLPEERMNMTDIAASLNKVKAKFLKASDKDVVRFCRK
;
A
#
# COMPACT_ATOMS: atom_id res chain seq x y z
N MET A 1 -32.40 10.58 23.32
CA MET A 1 -32.75 11.28 22.06
C MET A 1 -31.72 10.86 21.01
N GLN A 2 -32.15 10.47 19.80
CA GLN A 2 -31.24 10.37 18.65
C GLN A 2 -30.94 11.80 18.16
N GLY A 3 -29.70 12.05 17.75
CA GLY A 3 -29.24 13.33 17.23
C GLY A 3 -28.99 13.28 15.72
N THR A 4 -28.95 14.44 15.08
CA THR A 4 -28.52 14.59 13.69
C THR A 4 -27.41 15.64 13.62
N ILE A 5 -26.61 15.59 12.55
CA ILE A 5 -25.66 16.66 12.27
C ILE A 5 -26.46 17.84 11.73
N ILE A 6 -26.48 18.94 12.49
CA ILE A 6 -27.25 20.13 12.12
C ILE A 6 -26.60 20.86 10.92
N SER A 7 -27.44 21.39 10.02
CA SER A 7 -26.98 22.04 8.79
C SER A 7 -26.29 23.39 9.02
N GLU A 8 -26.54 24.01 10.18
CA GLU A 8 -26.02 25.31 10.59
C GLU A 8 -24.49 25.33 10.66
N ILE A 9 -23.86 24.17 10.88
CA ILE A 9 -22.41 24.03 10.85
C ILE A 9 -21.81 24.47 9.50
N CYS A 10 -22.59 24.36 8.41
CA CYS A 10 -22.19 24.79 7.07
C CYS A 10 -22.07 26.32 6.91
N LYS A 11 -22.51 27.11 7.91
CA LYS A 11 -22.29 28.57 7.95
C LYS A 11 -20.84 28.91 8.32
N ILE A 12 -20.11 27.98 8.93
CA ILE A 12 -18.71 28.16 9.35
C ILE A 12 -17.79 27.88 8.15
N LYS A 13 -17.65 28.83 7.24
CA LYS A 13 -16.86 28.67 6.00
C LYS A 13 -15.36 28.45 6.23
N GLN A 14 -14.86 28.81 7.40
CA GLN A 14 -13.46 28.62 7.81
C GLN A 14 -13.24 27.30 8.56
N LEU A 15 -14.26 26.45 8.68
CA LEU A 15 -14.14 25.19 9.39
C LEU A 15 -13.10 24.31 8.69
N SER A 16 -11.96 24.14 9.36
CA SER A 16 -10.83 23.33 8.87
C SER A 16 -10.91 21.90 9.37
N GLU A 17 -11.39 21.70 10.59
CA GLU A 17 -11.42 20.38 11.22
C GLU A 17 -12.76 20.17 11.91
N LEU A 18 -13.34 18.99 11.72
CA LEU A 18 -14.59 18.60 12.36
C LEU A 18 -14.47 17.18 12.91
N TYR A 19 -14.62 17.07 14.23
CA TYR A 19 -14.62 15.82 14.97
C TYR A 19 -15.98 15.59 15.62
N ILE A 20 -16.71 14.59 15.15
CA ILE A 20 -17.96 14.11 15.72
C ILE A 20 -17.85 12.58 15.81
N THR A 21 -17.06 12.10 16.76
CA THR A 21 -16.70 10.67 16.88
C THR A 21 -17.42 10.02 18.04
N GLU A 22 -17.70 8.72 17.95
CA GLU A 22 -18.24 7.90 19.05
C GLU A 22 -19.59 8.35 19.62
N ASN A 23 -20.37 9.10 18.84
CA ASN A 23 -21.70 9.54 19.22
C ASN A 23 -22.74 8.54 18.72
N LYS A 24 -22.88 7.41 19.42
CA LYS A 24 -23.78 6.27 19.09
C LYS A 24 -25.28 6.61 18.91
N LEU A 25 -25.65 7.87 19.10
CA LEU A 25 -27.00 8.42 18.95
C LEU A 25 -27.15 9.28 17.70
N ILE A 26 -26.05 9.71 17.04
CA ILE A 26 -26.11 10.47 15.80
C ILE A 26 -26.44 9.52 14.65
N SER A 27 -27.53 9.80 13.96
CA SER A 27 -28.06 8.96 12.89
C SER A 27 -28.53 9.79 11.70
N GLY A 28 -28.77 9.12 10.57
CA GLY A 28 -29.26 9.76 9.35
C GLY A 28 -28.13 10.12 8.39
N GLU A 29 -28.32 11.20 7.63
CA GLU A 29 -27.45 11.57 6.53
C GLU A 29 -26.56 12.77 6.91
N VAL A 30 -25.34 12.80 6.36
CA VAL A 30 -24.50 14.00 6.45
C VAL A 30 -25.15 15.11 5.61
N PRO A 31 -25.26 16.35 6.12
CA PRO A 31 -25.89 17.45 5.36
C PRO A 31 -25.22 17.71 4.01
N THR A 32 -26.02 17.89 2.96
CA THR A 32 -25.55 18.08 1.57
C THR A 32 -24.60 19.27 1.41
N CYS A 33 -24.71 20.27 2.28
CA CYS A 33 -23.88 21.46 2.31
C CYS A 33 -22.43 21.20 2.75
N PHE A 34 -22.08 20.00 3.26
CA PHE A 34 -20.70 19.66 3.61
C PHE A 34 -19.76 19.74 2.41
N GLY A 35 -20.24 19.48 1.19
CA GLY A 35 -19.47 19.68 -0.03
C GLY A 35 -19.07 21.14 -0.30
N ASN A 36 -19.67 22.12 0.40
CA ASN A 36 -19.34 23.53 0.28
C ASN A 36 -18.35 24.01 1.37
N LEU A 37 -17.87 23.12 2.24
CA LEU A 37 -16.86 23.43 3.25
C LEU A 37 -15.46 23.26 2.66
N THR A 38 -15.10 24.10 1.70
CA THR A 38 -13.83 24.00 0.95
C THR A 38 -12.57 24.22 1.80
N SER A 39 -12.72 24.84 2.98
CA SER A 39 -11.64 24.98 3.97
C SER A 39 -11.40 23.72 4.78
N LEU A 40 -12.28 22.72 4.72
CA LEU A 40 -12.18 21.51 5.52
C LEU A 40 -10.95 20.70 5.07
N ARG A 41 -10.14 20.31 6.05
CA ARG A 41 -8.94 19.48 5.91
C ARG A 41 -9.11 18.14 6.60
N LYS A 42 -9.82 18.10 7.73
CA LYS A 42 -10.03 16.88 8.51
C LYS A 42 -11.51 16.70 8.84
N LEU A 43 -12.05 15.53 8.51
CA LEU A 43 -13.43 15.17 8.82
C LEU A 43 -13.49 13.80 9.48
N TYR A 44 -13.85 13.77 10.76
CA TYR A 44 -13.96 12.55 11.55
C TYR A 44 -15.40 12.41 12.04
N LEU A 45 -16.14 11.48 11.44
CA LEU A 45 -17.52 11.13 11.81
C LEU A 45 -17.65 9.64 12.18
N ASN A 46 -16.57 9.01 12.62
CA ASN A 46 -16.54 7.58 12.91
C ASN A 46 -17.33 7.19 14.18
N SER A 47 -17.76 5.93 14.24
CA SER A 47 -18.51 5.37 15.38
C SER A 47 -19.83 6.10 15.67
N ASN A 48 -20.61 6.33 14.61
CA ASN A 48 -21.96 6.87 14.64
C ASN A 48 -22.94 5.89 13.95
N LYS A 49 -24.17 6.35 13.65
CA LYS A 49 -25.19 5.58 12.91
C LYS A 49 -25.55 6.28 11.58
N LEU A 50 -24.55 6.87 10.91
CA LEU A 50 -24.75 7.55 9.64
C LEU A 50 -25.08 6.53 8.55
N SER A 51 -26.08 6.82 7.73
CA SER A 51 -26.55 5.94 6.65
C SER A 51 -26.12 6.40 5.26
N LYS A 52 -25.87 7.70 5.07
CA LYS A 52 -25.39 8.27 3.79
C LYS A 52 -24.48 9.48 3.98
N VAL A 53 -23.68 9.72 2.94
CA VAL A 53 -22.81 10.87 2.76
C VAL A 53 -23.15 11.52 1.40
N PRO A 54 -23.26 12.85 1.31
CA PRO A 54 -23.61 13.50 0.05
C PRO A 54 -22.48 13.36 -0.97
N SER A 55 -22.84 13.20 -2.25
CA SER A 55 -21.85 13.05 -3.33
C SER A 55 -20.89 14.24 -3.44
N SER A 56 -21.36 15.42 -3.06
CA SER A 56 -20.56 16.66 -3.00
C SER A 56 -19.38 16.58 -2.02
N LEU A 57 -19.43 15.73 -0.99
CA LEU A 57 -18.30 15.54 -0.06
C LEU A 57 -17.05 15.04 -0.80
N TRP A 58 -17.23 14.15 -1.78
CA TRP A 58 -16.14 13.58 -2.58
C TRP A 58 -15.49 14.58 -3.54
N SER A 59 -16.00 15.82 -3.60
CA SER A 59 -15.43 16.89 -4.42
C SER A 59 -14.55 17.87 -3.64
N LEU A 60 -14.33 17.65 -2.33
CA LEU A 60 -13.47 18.48 -1.48
C LEU A 60 -11.98 18.20 -1.79
N ARG A 61 -11.44 18.87 -2.80
CA ARG A 61 -10.09 18.60 -3.35
C ARG A 61 -8.94 18.73 -2.34
N ASP A 62 -9.10 19.62 -1.37
CA ASP A 62 -8.07 19.96 -0.38
C ASP A 62 -8.19 19.16 0.93
N ILE A 63 -9.16 18.26 1.03
CA ILE A 63 -9.32 17.43 2.24
C ILE A 63 -8.15 16.46 2.37
N LEU A 64 -7.60 16.33 3.57
CA LEU A 64 -6.43 15.51 3.87
C LEU A 64 -6.82 14.19 4.54
N GLU A 65 -7.75 14.27 5.50
CA GLU A 65 -8.12 13.13 6.34
C GLU A 65 -9.64 13.01 6.42
N VAL A 66 -10.16 11.83 6.06
CA VAL A 66 -11.58 11.50 6.17
C VAL A 66 -11.74 10.17 6.90
N ASN A 67 -12.39 10.21 8.06
CA ASN A 67 -12.74 9.02 8.82
C ASN A 67 -14.27 8.91 8.96
N LEU A 68 -14.85 7.95 8.26
CA LEU A 68 -16.27 7.62 8.29
C LEU A 68 -16.49 6.16 8.75
N SER A 69 -15.46 5.55 9.36
CA SER A 69 -15.50 4.17 9.81
C SER A 69 -16.58 3.93 10.86
N ASP A 70 -17.01 2.67 10.99
CA ASP A 70 -17.95 2.25 12.04
C ASP A 70 -19.27 3.05 11.98
N ASN A 71 -19.95 2.93 10.84
CA ASN A 71 -21.24 3.56 10.54
C ASN A 71 -22.14 2.55 9.79
N ALA A 72 -23.28 3.00 9.28
CA ALA A 72 -24.22 2.20 8.52
C ALA A 72 -24.30 2.61 7.04
N LEU A 73 -23.19 3.08 6.44
CA LEU A 73 -23.16 3.55 5.05
C LEU A 73 -23.42 2.38 4.09
N THR A 74 -24.46 2.46 3.27
CA THR A 74 -24.89 1.37 2.36
C THR A 74 -24.59 1.62 0.89
N LEU A 75 -24.04 2.79 0.56
CA LEU A 75 -23.81 3.23 -0.83
C LEU A 75 -22.61 2.52 -1.46
N SER A 76 -22.58 2.45 -2.79
CA SER A 76 -21.36 2.14 -3.54
C SER A 76 -20.39 3.33 -3.50
N LEU A 77 -19.10 3.06 -3.68
CA LEU A 77 -18.09 4.13 -3.79
C LEU A 77 -18.33 4.92 -5.10
N PRO A 78 -18.57 6.24 -5.02
CA PRO A 78 -18.83 7.06 -6.20
C PRO A 78 -17.55 7.31 -7.01
N ILE A 79 -17.68 7.58 -8.31
CA ILE A 79 -16.51 7.86 -9.18
C ILE A 79 -15.81 9.17 -8.78
N GLU A 80 -16.57 10.09 -8.19
CA GLU A 80 -16.11 11.38 -7.68
C GLU A 80 -15.09 11.24 -6.56
N ILE A 81 -14.98 10.08 -5.89
CA ILE A 81 -13.93 9.83 -4.90
C ILE A 81 -12.54 10.15 -5.44
N GLY A 82 -12.29 9.94 -6.74
CA GLY A 82 -11.03 10.25 -7.40
C GLY A 82 -10.69 11.76 -7.47
N ASN A 83 -11.61 12.64 -7.09
CA ASN A 83 -11.39 14.09 -7.02
C ASN A 83 -10.68 14.54 -5.74
N LEU A 84 -10.59 13.68 -4.72
CA LEU A 84 -9.90 13.99 -3.47
C LEU A 84 -8.37 13.94 -3.68
N LYS A 85 -7.82 14.97 -4.33
CA LYS A 85 -6.40 14.98 -4.75
C LYS A 85 -5.43 15.12 -3.59
N ALA A 86 -5.79 15.85 -2.53
CA ALA A 86 -4.93 16.07 -1.38
C ALA A 86 -5.03 14.97 -0.30
N VAL A 87 -5.99 14.04 -0.40
CA VAL A 87 -6.27 13.09 0.67
C VAL A 87 -5.08 12.14 0.90
N THR A 88 -4.69 11.99 2.15
CA THR A 88 -3.63 11.09 2.61
C THR A 88 -4.20 9.92 3.40
N PHE A 89 -5.34 10.14 4.09
CA PHE A 89 -6.01 9.14 4.91
C PHE A 89 -7.51 9.09 4.59
N LEU A 90 -8.00 7.91 4.21
CA LEU A 90 -9.42 7.65 3.99
C LEU A 90 -9.83 6.34 4.63
N ASP A 91 -10.62 6.42 5.71
CA ASP A 91 -11.17 5.25 6.39
C ASP A 91 -12.70 5.18 6.23
N LEU A 92 -13.14 4.14 5.52
CA LEU A 92 -14.54 3.80 5.29
C LEU A 92 -14.87 2.41 5.85
N SER A 93 -14.00 1.86 6.69
CA SER A 93 -14.14 0.51 7.23
C SER A 93 -15.37 0.34 8.11
N LYS A 94 -15.80 -0.91 8.35
CA LYS A 94 -16.94 -1.23 9.21
C LYS A 94 -18.21 -0.48 8.78
N ASN A 95 -18.55 -0.63 7.51
CA ASN A 95 -19.77 -0.08 6.92
C ASN A 95 -20.47 -1.19 6.11
N MET A 96 -21.49 -0.82 5.34
CA MET A 96 -22.23 -1.72 4.46
C MET A 96 -22.00 -1.37 2.97
N ILE A 97 -20.87 -0.74 2.64
CA ILE A 97 -20.52 -0.33 1.28
C ILE A 97 -20.39 -1.58 0.41
N SER A 98 -21.02 -1.57 -0.76
CA SER A 98 -21.08 -2.72 -1.66
C SER A 98 -20.71 -2.35 -3.10
N GLY A 99 -20.56 -3.37 -3.96
CA GLY A 99 -20.10 -3.20 -5.34
C GLY A 99 -18.59 -3.27 -5.48
N SER A 100 -18.07 -2.85 -6.64
CA SER A 100 -16.64 -2.83 -6.93
C SER A 100 -15.98 -1.51 -6.53
N ILE A 101 -14.66 -1.54 -6.30
CA ILE A 101 -13.87 -0.32 -6.11
C ILE A 101 -13.76 0.39 -7.48
N PRO A 102 -14.20 1.65 -7.62
CA PRO A 102 -14.16 2.35 -8.90
C PRO A 102 -12.71 2.62 -9.33
N ARG A 103 -12.43 2.50 -10.64
CA ARG A 103 -11.09 2.82 -11.21
C ARG A 103 -10.60 4.22 -10.87
N ALA A 104 -11.52 5.17 -10.63
CA ALA A 104 -11.20 6.52 -10.21
C ALA A 104 -10.46 6.60 -8.86
N ILE A 105 -10.43 5.52 -8.06
CA ILE A 105 -9.58 5.45 -6.85
C ILE A 105 -8.09 5.68 -7.17
N SER A 106 -7.64 5.35 -8.39
CA SER A 106 -6.30 5.67 -8.89
C SER A 106 -6.01 7.18 -8.97
N GLY A 107 -7.05 8.02 -8.92
CA GLY A 107 -6.93 9.46 -8.89
C GLY A 107 -6.46 10.04 -7.54
N LEU A 108 -6.43 9.22 -6.48
CA LEU A 108 -6.01 9.60 -5.13
C LEU A 108 -4.48 9.60 -4.99
N GLN A 109 -3.81 10.55 -5.64
CA GLN A 109 -2.35 10.53 -5.85
C GLN A 109 -1.51 10.68 -4.58
N ASN A 110 -2.05 11.28 -3.52
CA ASN A 110 -1.35 11.51 -2.26
C ASN A 110 -1.77 10.51 -1.16
N LEU A 111 -2.61 9.54 -1.50
CA LEU A 111 -3.18 8.61 -0.54
C LEU A 111 -2.11 7.69 0.04
N GLN A 112 -2.06 7.64 1.36
CA GLN A 112 -1.15 6.78 2.11
C GLN A 112 -1.89 5.59 2.69
N ILE A 113 -3.11 5.82 3.18
CA ILE A 113 -3.95 4.81 3.81
C ILE A 113 -5.38 4.92 3.27
N LEU A 114 -5.86 3.82 2.71
CA LEU A 114 -7.24 3.60 2.34
C LEU A 114 -7.74 2.34 3.04
N ASN A 115 -8.63 2.51 4.01
CA ASN A 115 -9.21 1.39 4.75
C ASN A 115 -10.66 1.19 4.32
N LEU A 116 -10.91 0.12 3.57
CA LEU A 116 -12.22 -0.34 3.14
C LEU A 116 -12.63 -1.65 3.83
N SER A 117 -11.90 -2.07 4.86
CA SER A 117 -12.12 -3.33 5.56
C SER A 117 -13.53 -3.45 6.13
N GLN A 118 -14.05 -4.68 6.30
CA GLN A 118 -15.36 -4.92 6.90
C GLN A 118 -16.50 -4.16 6.16
N ASN A 119 -16.50 -4.28 4.83
CA ASN A 119 -17.56 -3.86 3.92
C ASN A 119 -18.00 -5.04 3.04
N LYS A 120 -18.95 -4.84 2.14
CA LYS A 120 -19.49 -5.83 1.19
C LYS A 120 -18.94 -5.64 -0.23
N LEU A 121 -17.67 -5.24 -0.34
CA LEU A 121 -16.99 -4.99 -1.63
C LEU A 121 -16.63 -6.30 -2.33
N VAL A 122 -16.69 -6.31 -3.67
CA VAL A 122 -16.32 -7.45 -4.52
C VAL A 122 -15.12 -7.11 -5.40
N GLY A 123 -14.35 -8.14 -5.78
CA GLY A 123 -13.23 -7.99 -6.72
C GLY A 123 -11.93 -7.41 -6.13
N VAL A 124 -11.75 -7.51 -4.81
CA VAL A 124 -10.50 -7.10 -4.16
C VAL A 124 -9.50 -8.27 -4.21
N ALA A 125 -8.28 -8.04 -4.69
CA ALA A 125 -7.24 -9.06 -4.80
C ALA A 125 -6.88 -9.65 -3.43
N GLU A 126 -6.40 -10.90 -3.40
CA GLU A 126 -6.25 -11.77 -2.22
C GLU A 126 -5.40 -11.20 -1.07
N PHE A 127 -4.48 -10.26 -1.34
CA PHE A 127 -3.73 -9.50 -0.30
C PHE A 127 -4.34 -8.13 0.04
N GLY A 128 -5.26 -7.63 -0.78
CA GLY A 128 -6.23 -6.62 -0.41
C GLY A 128 -7.47 -7.21 0.29
N SER A 129 -7.47 -8.50 0.66
CA SER A 129 -8.59 -9.17 1.33
C SER A 129 -8.95 -8.55 2.68
N LYS A 130 -7.97 -7.93 3.37
CA LYS A 130 -8.25 -7.10 4.56
C LYS A 130 -8.91 -5.77 4.21
N GLY A 131 -9.03 -5.40 2.93
CA GLY A 131 -9.61 -4.14 2.45
C GLY A 131 -8.74 -2.90 2.71
N ILE A 132 -7.51 -3.07 3.21
CA ILE A 132 -6.59 -1.97 3.48
C ILE A 132 -5.61 -1.85 2.31
N ILE A 133 -5.72 -0.76 1.57
CA ILE A 133 -4.77 -0.36 0.52
C ILE A 133 -3.85 0.68 1.16
N SER A 134 -2.54 0.45 1.11
CA SER A 134 -1.55 1.38 1.64
C SER A 134 -0.24 1.25 0.89
N THR A 135 0.57 2.31 0.93
CA THR A 135 1.92 2.30 0.36
C THR A 135 2.80 1.21 0.99
N LYS A 136 2.58 0.89 2.27
CA LYS A 136 3.25 -0.21 2.97
C LYS A 136 2.77 -1.60 2.50
N GLY A 137 1.52 -1.70 2.04
CA GLY A 137 1.02 -2.88 1.33
C GLY A 137 1.74 -3.07 -0.01
N ASP A 138 1.89 -1.99 -0.78
CA ASP A 138 2.62 -2.02 -2.05
C ASP A 138 4.10 -2.39 -1.86
N VAL A 139 4.75 -1.89 -0.80
CA VAL A 139 6.11 -2.28 -0.41
C VAL A 139 6.22 -3.78 -0.17
N TYR A 140 5.26 -4.38 0.54
CA TYR A 140 5.23 -5.83 0.77
C TYR A 140 5.11 -6.58 -0.56
N SER A 141 4.16 -6.19 -1.42
CA SER A 141 3.99 -6.81 -2.74
C SER A 141 5.24 -6.67 -3.61
N PHE A 142 5.94 -5.54 -3.53
CA PHE A 142 7.21 -5.33 -4.22
C PHE A 142 8.30 -6.28 -3.71
N GLY A 143 8.39 -6.49 -2.39
CA GLY A 143 9.31 -7.43 -1.79
C GLY A 143 9.06 -8.86 -2.26
N ILE A 144 7.80 -9.31 -2.28
CA ILE A 144 7.43 -10.61 -2.84
C ILE A 144 7.83 -10.72 -4.32
N MET A 145 7.53 -9.72 -5.13
CA MET A 145 7.91 -9.71 -6.54
C MET A 145 9.43 -9.83 -6.75
N LEU A 146 10.24 -9.18 -5.91
CA LEU A 146 11.71 -9.35 -5.95
C LEU A 146 12.11 -10.79 -5.61
N MET A 147 11.53 -11.39 -4.56
CA MET A 147 11.79 -12.79 -4.22
C MET A 147 11.42 -13.71 -5.38
N GLU A 148 10.25 -13.53 -5.98
CA GLU A 148 9.81 -14.33 -7.13
C GLU A 148 10.76 -14.19 -8.32
N THR A 149 11.19 -12.96 -8.61
CA THR A 149 12.06 -12.65 -9.75
C THR A 149 13.41 -13.35 -9.63
N PHE A 150 14.04 -13.30 -8.46
CA PHE A 150 15.41 -13.79 -8.28
C PHE A 150 15.49 -15.27 -7.87
N THR A 151 14.38 -15.86 -7.44
CA THR A 151 14.32 -17.30 -7.08
C THR A 151 13.57 -18.14 -8.10
N ARG A 152 12.79 -17.49 -8.99
CA ARG A 152 11.85 -18.12 -9.91
C ARG A 152 10.84 -19.05 -9.24
N LYS A 153 10.58 -18.82 -7.95
CA LYS A 153 9.55 -19.48 -7.17
C LYS A 153 8.38 -18.53 -6.98
N LYS A 154 7.19 -19.05 -6.70
CA LYS A 154 6.01 -18.26 -6.30
C LYS A 154 5.61 -18.59 -4.88
N PRO A 155 5.06 -17.66 -4.09
CA PRO A 155 4.54 -17.96 -2.75
C PRO A 155 3.52 -19.11 -2.72
N THR A 156 2.87 -19.36 -3.85
CA THR A 156 1.86 -20.41 -4.05
C THR A 156 2.44 -21.74 -4.55
N ASP A 157 3.75 -21.86 -4.75
CA ASP A 157 4.36 -23.12 -5.18
C ASP A 157 4.19 -24.20 -4.09
N ASP A 158 4.04 -25.46 -4.52
CA ASP A 158 3.88 -26.63 -3.63
C ASP A 158 5.01 -26.77 -2.59
N LEU A 159 6.17 -26.14 -2.84
CA LEU A 159 7.30 -26.09 -1.91
C LEU A 159 6.96 -25.38 -0.59
N PHE A 160 6.02 -24.44 -0.59
CA PHE A 160 5.69 -23.57 0.55
C PHE A 160 4.42 -24.00 1.31
N VAL A 161 4.05 -25.27 1.18
CA VAL A 161 2.97 -25.88 1.96
C VAL A 161 3.46 -26.30 3.35
N ALA A 162 2.53 -26.59 4.27
CA ALA A 162 2.81 -27.11 5.62
C ALA A 162 3.62 -26.19 6.57
N GLY A 163 3.47 -24.86 6.42
CA GLY A 163 4.00 -23.87 7.38
C GLY A 163 5.36 -23.27 7.04
N LEU A 164 6.02 -23.76 5.98
CA LEU A 164 7.20 -23.10 5.42
C LEU A 164 6.75 -21.98 4.46
N SER A 165 6.97 -20.72 4.83
CA SER A 165 6.73 -19.61 3.92
C SER A 165 7.93 -19.36 3.02
N MET A 166 7.70 -18.79 1.82
CA MET A 166 8.78 -18.29 0.96
C MET A 166 9.74 -17.34 1.71
N LYS A 167 9.20 -16.45 2.56
CA LYS A 167 10.01 -15.56 3.41
C LYS A 167 10.92 -16.35 4.35
N GLY A 168 10.36 -17.35 5.04
CA GLY A 168 11.10 -18.22 5.96
C GLY A 168 12.21 -18.98 5.23
N TRP A 169 11.89 -19.59 4.10
CA TRP A 169 12.85 -20.31 3.27
C TRP A 169 14.02 -19.43 2.81
N ILE A 170 13.75 -18.21 2.33
CA ILE A 170 14.79 -17.26 1.90
C ILE A 170 15.64 -16.80 3.09
N SER A 171 15.00 -16.47 4.21
CA SER A 171 15.67 -16.04 5.44
C SER A 171 16.67 -17.09 5.95
N GLU A 172 16.25 -18.35 6.01
CA GLU A 172 17.14 -19.46 6.41
C GLU A 172 18.29 -19.65 5.42
N SER A 173 18.00 -19.59 4.12
CA SER A 173 18.98 -19.87 3.08
C SER A 173 20.05 -18.79 2.93
N LEU A 174 19.74 -17.52 3.24
CA LEU A 174 20.70 -16.41 3.21
C LEU A 174 21.91 -16.63 4.13
N SER A 175 21.77 -17.45 5.16
CA SER A 175 22.84 -17.76 6.13
C SER A 175 23.68 -18.99 5.76
N ARG A 176 23.17 -19.87 4.89
CA ARG A 176 23.70 -21.25 4.74
C ARG A 176 23.93 -21.70 3.30
N ALA A 177 23.09 -21.28 2.35
CA ALA A 177 23.09 -21.84 0.99
C ALA A 177 22.34 -20.93 0.00
N ILE A 178 22.82 -19.69 -0.14
CA ILE A 178 22.15 -18.69 -1.01
C ILE A 178 22.18 -19.09 -2.49
N ASP A 179 23.23 -19.78 -2.92
CA ASP A 179 23.40 -20.37 -4.25
C ASP A 179 22.25 -21.29 -4.68
N ARG A 180 21.60 -21.96 -3.71
CA ARG A 180 20.46 -22.85 -3.96
C ARG A 180 19.13 -22.14 -4.13
N VAL A 181 19.09 -20.86 -3.79
CA VAL A 181 17.89 -20.03 -3.83
C VAL A 181 17.86 -19.14 -5.07
N VAL A 182 19.03 -18.77 -5.59
CA VAL A 182 19.14 -18.00 -6.83
C VAL A 182 18.64 -18.85 -8.02
N ASP A 183 17.86 -18.25 -8.91
CA ASP A 183 17.48 -18.89 -10.18
C ASP A 183 18.74 -19.34 -10.92
N SER A 184 18.84 -20.64 -11.19
CA SER A 184 19.99 -21.24 -11.86
C SER A 184 20.21 -20.68 -13.27
N ASN A 185 19.17 -20.14 -13.91
CA ASN A 185 19.32 -19.44 -15.20
C ASN A 185 20.14 -18.16 -15.08
N LEU A 186 20.14 -17.49 -13.93
CA LEU A 186 20.98 -16.30 -13.70
C LEU A 186 22.47 -16.66 -13.57
N LEU A 187 22.79 -17.93 -13.31
CA LEU A 187 24.15 -18.41 -13.11
C LEU A 187 24.75 -19.07 -14.36
N GLN A 188 23.94 -19.33 -15.39
CA GLN A 188 24.35 -20.09 -16.57
C GLN A 188 24.99 -19.24 -17.69
N ASP A 189 24.73 -17.93 -17.74
CA ASP A 189 25.08 -17.08 -18.89
C ASP A 189 26.42 -16.32 -18.72
N GLU A 190 27.00 -16.37 -17.53
CA GLU A 190 28.15 -15.57 -17.13
C GLU A 190 29.30 -16.52 -16.79
N GLY A 191 30.46 -16.38 -17.44
CA GLY A 191 31.62 -17.22 -17.19
C GLY A 191 31.96 -17.30 -15.69
N HIS A 192 32.69 -18.34 -15.26
CA HIS A 192 32.93 -18.66 -13.84
C HIS A 192 33.42 -17.49 -12.96
N HIS A 193 33.96 -16.41 -13.53
CA HIS A 193 34.42 -15.21 -12.82
C HIS A 193 33.32 -14.26 -12.33
N HIS A 194 32.06 -14.38 -12.78
CA HIS A 194 30.97 -13.45 -12.44
C HIS A 194 29.91 -14.06 -11.51
N VAL A 195 29.93 -15.38 -11.31
CA VAL A 195 28.95 -16.11 -10.49
C VAL A 195 28.91 -15.62 -9.05
N ASP A 196 30.07 -15.35 -8.45
CA ASP A 196 30.16 -14.85 -7.07
C ASP A 196 29.54 -13.44 -6.91
N ASP A 197 29.73 -12.56 -7.90
CA ASP A 197 29.17 -11.22 -7.91
C ASP A 197 27.64 -11.23 -8.10
N ILE A 198 27.14 -12.15 -8.92
CA ILE A 198 25.70 -12.40 -9.11
C ILE A 198 25.09 -12.91 -7.80
N ILE A 199 25.73 -13.88 -7.15
CA ILE A 199 25.28 -14.42 -5.86
C ILE A 199 25.28 -13.32 -4.78
N ALA A 200 26.35 -12.52 -4.68
CA ALA A 200 26.44 -11.44 -3.71
C ALA A 200 25.39 -10.34 -3.93
N SER A 201 25.14 -9.98 -5.19
CA SER A 201 24.12 -9.01 -5.56
C SER A 201 22.72 -9.53 -5.28
N THR A 202 22.45 -10.78 -5.64
CA THR A 202 21.17 -11.45 -5.37
C THR A 202 20.92 -11.59 -3.88
N SER A 203 21.94 -11.96 -3.09
CA SER A 203 21.85 -11.98 -1.62
C SER A 203 21.45 -10.63 -1.06
N SER A 204 22.03 -9.54 -1.58
CA SER A 204 21.69 -8.18 -1.17
C SER A 204 20.26 -7.80 -1.53
N ILE A 205 19.78 -8.21 -2.71
CA ILE A 205 18.40 -7.96 -3.17
C ILE A 205 17.40 -8.77 -2.34
N LEU A 206 17.68 -10.05 -2.06
CA LEU A 206 16.80 -10.90 -1.26
C LEU A 206 16.73 -10.44 0.21
N LYS A 207 17.83 -9.94 0.78
CA LYS A 207 17.81 -9.25 2.08
C LYS A 207 16.92 -8.00 2.05
N LEU A 208 17.05 -7.17 1.02
CA LEU A 208 16.20 -5.99 0.85
C LEU A 208 14.72 -6.39 0.72
N ALA A 209 14.44 -7.46 -0.04
CA ALA A 209 13.10 -7.98 -0.22
C ALA A 209 12.50 -8.47 1.11
N LEU A 210 13.27 -9.13 1.98
CA LEU A 210 12.82 -9.54 3.31
C LEU A 210 12.40 -8.33 4.16
N ASN A 211 13.20 -7.26 4.18
CA ASN A 211 12.88 -6.02 4.90
C ASN A 211 11.63 -5.30 4.34
N CYS A 212 11.31 -5.51 3.06
CA CYS A 212 10.05 -5.01 2.48
C CYS A 212 8.83 -5.81 2.97
N CYS A 213 9.06 -7.05 3.39
CA CYS A 213 8.03 -8.03 3.71
C CYS A 213 7.86 -8.26 5.23
N GLU A 214 8.24 -7.29 6.07
CA GLU A 214 7.96 -7.33 7.51
C GLU A 214 6.46 -7.48 7.79
N ASP A 215 6.13 -8.19 8.87
CA ASP A 215 4.74 -8.50 9.19
C ASP A 215 3.97 -7.23 9.56
N LEU A 216 4.61 -6.32 10.31
CA LEU A 216 4.05 -5.01 10.67
C LEU A 216 4.33 -3.97 9.56
N PRO A 217 3.30 -3.26 9.04
CA PRO A 217 3.47 -2.21 8.03
C PRO A 217 4.45 -1.10 8.41
N GLU A 218 4.53 -0.76 9.70
CA GLU A 218 5.38 0.31 10.23
C GLU A 218 6.86 -0.04 10.19
N GLU A 219 7.19 -1.34 10.25
CA GLU A 219 8.56 -1.85 10.20
C GLU A 219 9.09 -1.99 8.76
N ARG A 220 8.19 -1.97 7.77
CA ARG A 220 8.57 -2.04 6.35
C ARG A 220 9.28 -0.78 5.91
N MET A 221 10.25 -0.93 5.02
CA MET A 221 10.97 0.19 4.40
C MET A 221 10.06 1.15 3.60
N ASN A 222 10.56 2.34 3.29
CA ASN A 222 9.92 3.25 2.34
C ASN A 222 10.46 3.02 0.92
N MET A 223 9.63 3.26 -0.10
CA MET A 223 10.02 3.08 -1.51
C MET A 223 11.25 3.91 -1.92
N THR A 224 11.45 5.08 -1.32
CA THR A 224 12.65 5.90 -1.53
C THR A 224 13.93 5.19 -1.09
N ASP A 225 13.89 4.54 0.08
CA ASP A 225 15.05 3.86 0.66
C ASP A 225 15.33 2.53 -0.06
N ILE A 226 14.27 1.87 -0.50
CA ILE A 226 14.33 0.69 -1.36
C ILE A 226 15.03 1.05 -2.68
N ALA A 227 14.59 2.12 -3.36
CA ALA A 227 15.20 2.58 -4.60
C ALA A 227 16.68 2.97 -4.41
N ALA A 228 17.02 3.67 -3.32
CA ALA A 228 18.40 4.00 -2.99
C ALA A 228 19.26 2.74 -2.76
N SER A 229 18.71 1.73 -2.09
CA SER A 229 19.39 0.45 -1.82
C SER A 229 19.62 -0.36 -3.08
N LEU A 230 18.62 -0.47 -3.96
CA LEU A 230 18.77 -1.12 -5.27
C LEU A 230 19.82 -0.44 -6.15
N ASN A 231 19.83 0.90 -6.17
CA ASN A 231 20.86 1.65 -6.90
C ASN A 231 22.27 1.38 -6.36
N LYS A 232 22.44 1.22 -5.04
CA LYS A 232 23.72 0.82 -4.44
C LYS A 232 24.12 -0.59 -4.85
N VAL A 233 23.19 -1.55 -4.90
CA VAL A 233 23.48 -2.92 -5.37
C VAL A 233 23.90 -2.90 -6.84
N LYS A 234 23.13 -2.22 -7.70
CA LYS A 234 23.45 -2.04 -9.13
C LYS A 234 24.86 -1.46 -9.33
N ALA A 235 25.20 -0.40 -8.60
CA ALA A 235 26.51 0.24 -8.72
C ALA A 235 27.66 -0.67 -8.27
N LYS A 236 27.45 -1.55 -7.29
CA LYS A 236 28.45 -2.55 -6.87
C LYS A 236 28.63 -3.63 -7.93
N PHE A 237 27.52 -4.16 -8.45
CA PHE A 237 27.53 -5.18 -9.49
C PHE A 237 28.28 -4.69 -10.75
N LEU A 238 27.93 -3.51 -11.26
CA LEU A 238 28.58 -2.94 -12.45
C LEU A 238 30.08 -2.67 -12.27
N LYS A 239 30.51 -2.27 -11.06
CA LYS A 239 31.93 -2.07 -10.76
C LYS A 239 32.71 -3.38 -10.68
N ALA A 240 32.05 -4.48 -10.31
CA ALA A 240 32.67 -5.79 -10.24
C ALA A 240 32.87 -6.36 -11.66
N SER A 241 31.87 -6.16 -12.54
CA SER A 241 31.94 -6.58 -13.96
C SER A 241 32.90 -5.74 -14.81
N ASP A 242 33.16 -4.48 -14.47
CA ASP A 242 34.07 -3.59 -15.22
C ASP A 242 35.58 -3.88 -15.00
N LYS A 243 35.94 -4.87 -14.17
CA LYS A 243 37.34 -5.26 -13.96
C LYS A 243 37.98 -5.97 -15.17
N ASP A 244 37.23 -6.25 -16.23
CA ASP A 244 37.70 -6.94 -17.43
C ASP A 244 38.02 -6.03 -18.64
N VAL A 245 38.04 -4.70 -18.49
CA VAL A 245 38.65 -3.84 -19.54
C VAL A 245 40.18 -3.92 -19.44
N VAL A 246 40.73 -4.99 -20.01
CA VAL A 246 42.16 -5.12 -20.33
C VAL A 246 42.57 -3.92 -21.19
N ARG A 247 43.30 -2.97 -20.59
CA ARG A 247 44.06 -1.97 -21.33
C ARG A 247 45.14 -2.71 -22.11
N PHE A 248 44.92 -2.92 -23.41
CA PHE A 248 46.01 -3.26 -24.31
C PHE A 248 47.02 -2.11 -24.31
N CYS A 249 48.18 -2.32 -23.68
CA CYS A 249 49.36 -1.51 -23.91
C CYS A 249 49.73 -1.61 -25.39
N ARG A 250 49.72 -0.47 -26.10
CA ARG A 250 50.34 -0.36 -27.42
C ARG A 250 51.85 -0.54 -27.25
N LYS A 251 52.41 -1.56 -27.89
CA LYS A 251 53.82 -1.54 -28.32
C LYS A 251 53.95 -0.60 -29.51
#